data_AF-A0A3C0FV08-F1
#
_entry.id   AF-A0A3C0FV08-F1
#
_cell.length_a   1.000
_cell.length_b   1.000
_cell.length_c   1.000
_cell.angle_alpha   90.00
_cell.angle_beta   90.00
_cell.angle_gamma   90.00
#
_symmetry.space_group_name_H-M   'P 1'
#
loop_
_entity.id
_entity.type
_entity.pdbx_description
1 polymer ?
#
loop_
_entity_poly.entity_id
_entity_poly.type
_entity_poly.pdbx_seq_one_letter_code
_entity_poly.pdbx_strand_id
1 'polypeptide(L)' 'MKTRFTRALTLAAAGLLISTSMASAQLRFWTTEEQPERLAKQEEMAKAFEAKTGTSVEVIPVTETELGTRAT' A
#
# COMPACT_ATOMS: atom_id res chain seq x y z
N MET A 1 -37.48 -14.09 18.93
CA MET A 1 -36.62 -12.87 18.91
C MET A 1 -35.13 -13.19 18.94
N LYS A 2 -34.64 -14.05 19.83
CA LYS A 2 -33.19 -14.34 20.02
C LYS A 2 -32.47 -14.74 18.72
N THR A 3 -33.02 -15.66 17.93
CA THR A 3 -32.42 -16.14 16.66
C THR A 3 -32.30 -15.09 15.55
N ARG A 4 -33.23 -14.13 15.47
CA ARG A 4 -33.15 -13.02 14.50
C ARG A 4 -32.06 -12.02 14.90
N PHE A 5 -31.90 -11.80 16.21
CA PHE A 5 -30.88 -10.91 16.76
C PHE A 5 -29.48 -11.52 16.61
N THR A 6 -29.32 -12.82 16.87
CA THR A 6 -28.04 -13.52 16.66
C THR A 6 -27.62 -13.46 15.19
N ARG A 7 -28.54 -13.70 14.25
CA ARG A 7 -28.28 -13.58 12.80
C ARG A 7 -27.89 -12.15 12.39
N ALA A 8 -28.59 -11.14 12.90
CA ALA A 8 -28.27 -9.74 12.64
C ALA A 8 -26.85 -9.38 13.15
N LEU A 9 -26.49 -9.87 14.34
CA LEU A 9 -25.16 -9.67 14.91
C LEU A 9 -24.07 -10.41 14.11
N THR A 10 -24.35 -11.61 13.60
CA THR A 10 -23.40 -12.36 12.77
C THR A 10 -23.15 -11.64 11.43
N LEU A 11 -24.19 -11.10 10.81
CA LEU A 11 -24.07 -10.31 9.59
C LEU A 11 -23.31 -8.99 9.81
N ALA A 12 -23.58 -8.29 10.92
CA ALA A 12 -22.87 -7.07 11.26
C ALA A 12 -21.37 -7.32 11.51
N ALA A 13 -21.02 -8.41 12.21
CA ALA A 13 -19.64 -8.81 12.42
C ALA A 13 -18.93 -9.20 11.10
N ALA A 14 -19.62 -9.94 10.22
CA ALA A 14 -19.08 -10.27 8.90
C ALA A 14 -18.86 -9.02 8.03
N GLY A 15 -19.78 -8.05 8.07
CA GLY A 15 -19.64 -6.77 7.35
C GLY A 15 -18.46 -5.94 7.86
N LEU A 16 -18.22 -5.91 9.18
CA LEU A 16 -17.08 -5.20 9.76
C LEU A 16 -15.73 -5.83 9.36
N LEU A 17 -15.64 -7.16 9.29
CA LEU A 17 -14.43 -7.86 8.86
C LEU A 17 -14.07 -7.62 7.38
N ILE A 18 -15.05 -7.33 6.52
CA ILE A 18 -14.81 -7.02 5.10
C ILE A 18 -14.37 -5.56 4.92
N SER A 19 -14.77 -4.66 5.82
CA SER A 19 -14.42 -3.23 5.70
C SER A 19 -12.93 -2.93 5.89
N THR A 20 -12.17 -3.81 6.56
CA THR A 20 -10.73 -3.60 6.82
C THR A 20 -9.82 -4.02 5.66
N SER A 21 -10.32 -4.76 4.66
CA SER A 21 -9.51 -5.25 3.54
C SER A 21 -9.52 -4.33 2.30
N MET A 22 -10.25 -3.21 2.34
CA MET A 22 -10.43 -2.32 1.18
C MET A 22 -9.45 -1.15 1.09
N ALA A 23 -8.48 -1.04 2.02
CA ALA A 23 -7.44 -0.03 1.93
C ALA A 23 -6.31 -0.49 1.00
N SER A 24 -6.51 -0.42 -0.32
CA SER A 24 -5.40 -0.50 -1.28
C SER A 24 -4.65 0.83 -1.26
N ALA A 25 -3.68 0.96 -0.36
CA ALA A 25 -2.80 2.12 -0.36
C ALA A 25 -1.86 2.03 -1.58
N GLN A 26 -1.76 3.14 -2.32
CA GLN A 26 -0.76 3.32 -3.37
C GLN A 26 0.30 4.27 -2.80
N LEU A 27 1.52 3.77 -2.63
CA LEU A 27 2.65 4.53 -2.10
C LEU A 27 3.54 5.01 -3.26
N ARG A 28 4.05 6.23 -3.13
CA ARG A 28 5.07 6.77 -4.05
C ARG A 28 6.36 6.91 -3.27
N PHE A 29 7.41 6.26 -3.77
CA PHE A 29 8.74 6.28 -3.18
C PHE A 29 9.66 7.11 -4.05
N TRP A 30 9.96 8.33 -3.61
CA TRP A 30 10.94 9.20 -4.27
C TRP A 30 12.36 8.81 -3.85
N THR A 31 13.21 8.54 -4.83
CA THR A 31 14.61 8.18 -4.62
C THR A 31 15.53 9.08 -5.43
N THR A 32 16.73 9.36 -4.92
CA THR A 32 17.77 10.08 -5.67
C THR A 32 18.69 9.15 -6.45
N GLU A 33 18.37 7.87 -6.48
CA GLU A 33 19.13 6.86 -7.22
C GLU A 33 18.80 6.95 -8.71
N GLU A 34 19.77 7.38 -9.51
CA GLU A 34 19.63 7.50 -10.97
C GLU A 34 20.28 6.31 -11.70
N GLN A 35 21.04 5.48 -10.98
CA GLN A 35 21.72 4.32 -11.56
C GLN A 35 20.71 3.22 -11.91
N PRO A 36 20.61 2.77 -13.18
CA PRO A 36 19.60 1.80 -13.62
C PRO A 36 19.63 0.47 -12.84
N GLU A 37 20.82 -0.01 -12.50
CA GLU A 37 21.01 -1.24 -11.74
C GLU A 37 20.52 -1.14 -10.28
N ARG A 38 20.61 0.05 -9.68
CA ARG A 38 20.13 0.33 -8.33
C ARG A 38 18.61 0.50 -8.33
N LEU A 39 18.07 1.17 -9.34
CA LEU A 39 16.63 1.32 -9.54
C LEU A 39 15.93 -0.02 -9.74
N ALA A 40 16.48 -0.90 -10.58
CA ALA A 40 15.91 -2.24 -10.77
C ALA A 40 15.80 -3.01 -9.44
N LYS A 41 16.82 -2.92 -8.57
CA LYS A 41 16.75 -3.52 -7.23
C LYS A 41 15.66 -2.89 -6.35
N GLN A 42 15.46 -1.58 -6.44
CA GLN A 42 14.39 -0.90 -5.69
C GLN A 42 13.00 -1.30 -6.19
N GLU A 43 12.82 -1.45 -7.50
CA GLU A 43 11.57 -1.96 -8.08
C GLU A 43 11.30 -3.42 -7.67
N GLU A 44 12.33 -4.27 -7.62
CA GLU A 44 12.20 -5.64 -7.11
C GLU A 44 11.78 -5.66 -5.64
N MET A 45 12.38 -4.81 -4.81
CA MET A 45 11.98 -4.65 -3.40
C MET A 45 10.55 -4.15 -3.27
N ALA A 46 10.14 -3.18 -4.09
CA ALA A 46 8.76 -2.66 -4.14
C ALA A 46 7.76 -3.78 -4.48
N LYS A 47 8.04 -4.60 -5.50
CA LYS A 47 7.23 -5.77 -5.85
C LYS A 47 7.16 -6.79 -4.71
N ALA A 48 8.29 -7.07 -4.06
CA ALA A 48 8.34 -7.98 -2.91
C ALA A 48 7.55 -7.45 -1.71
N PHE A 49 7.53 -6.13 -1.51
CA PHE A 49 6.71 -5.48 -0.50
C PHE A 49 5.22 -5.57 -0.82
N GLU A 50 4.83 -5.29 -2.07
CA GLU A 50 3.45 -5.41 -2.54
C GLU A 50 2.93 -6.85 -2.36
N ALA A 51 3.72 -7.85 -2.75
CA ALA A 51 3.35 -9.26 -2.59
C ALA A 51 3.10 -9.65 -1.12
N LYS A 52 3.77 -9.00 -0.17
CA LYS A 52 3.64 -9.29 1.28
C LYS A 52 2.51 -8.51 1.94
N THR A 53 2.23 -7.31 1.48
CA THR A 53 1.36 -6.34 2.17
C THR A 53 0.08 -6.02 1.42
N GLY A 54 0.00 -6.37 0.13
CA GLY A 54 -1.06 -5.91 -0.77
C GLY A 54 -1.01 -4.42 -1.10
N THR A 55 0.05 -3.71 -0.72
CA THR A 55 0.22 -2.27 -0.92
C THR A 55 1.19 -2.01 -2.08
N SER A 56 0.72 -1.33 -3.13
CA SER A 56 1.55 -1.04 -4.30
C SER A 56 2.48 0.14 -4.04
N VAL A 57 3.73 0.03 -4.50
CA VAL A 57 4.77 1.07 -4.33
C VAL A 57 5.36 1.41 -5.69
N GLU A 58 5.22 2.68 -6.09
CA GLU A 58 5.84 3.22 -7.30
C GLU A 58 7.20 3.85 -6.95
N VAL A 59 8.28 3.36 -7.57
CA VAL A 59 9.64 3.92 -7.39
C VAL A 59 9.85 5.03 -8.41
N ILE A 60 10.13 6.24 -7.94
CA ILE A 60 10.25 7.44 -8.79
C ILE A 60 11.63 8.05 -8.58
N PRO A 61 12.56 7.88 -9.55
CA PRO A 61 13.82 8.59 -9.50
C PRO A 61 13.59 10.09 -9.67
N VAL A 62 14.26 10.87 -8.84
CA VAL A 62 14.30 12.33 -8.91
C VAL A 62 15.74 12.77 -8.68
N THR A 63 16.17 13.82 -9.36
CA THR A 63 17.48 14.42 -9.08
C THR A 63 17.45 15.04 -7.68
N GLU A 64 18.56 15.00 -6.95
CA GLU A 64 18.65 15.49 -5.56
C GLU A 64 18.13 16.93 -5.40
N THR A 65 18.39 17.79 -6.38
CA THR A 65 17.90 19.17 -6.43
C THR A 65 16.37 19.28 -6.43
N GLU A 66 15.66 18.28 -6.95
CA GLU A 66 14.20 18.24 -7.03
C GLU A 66 13.54 17.56 -5.82
N LEU A 67 14.29 16.78 -5.04
CA LEU A 67 13.75 16.05 -3.88
C LEU A 67 13.18 17.01 -2.83
N GLY A 68 13.85 18.15 -2.60
CA GLY A 68 13.41 19.17 -1.66
C GLY A 68 12.05 19.80 -2.01
N THR A 69 11.68 19.86 -3.30
CA THR A 69 10.38 20.40 -3.75
C THR A 69 9.22 19.42 -3.50
N ARG A 70 9.51 18.15 -3.18
CA ARG A 70 8.51 17.10 -2.93
C ARG A 70 8.30 16.77 -1.45
N ALA A 71 9.11 17.34 -0.55
CA ALA A 71 9.11 17.02 0.89
C ALA A 71 8.23 17.94 1.77
N THR A 72 7.43 18.82 1.17
CA THR A 72 6.50 19.77 1.84
C THR A 72 5.05 19.39 1.61
#